data_AF-A0AAU4UDR6-F1
#
_entry.id   AF-A0AAU4UDR6-F1
#
_cell.length_a   1.000
_cell.length_b   1.000
_cell.length_c   1.000
_cell.angle_alpha   90.00
_cell.angle_beta   90.00
_cell.angle_gamma   90.00
#
_symmetry.space_group_name_H-M   'P 1'
#
loop_
_entity.id
_entity.type
_entity.pdbx_description
1 polymer ?
#
loop_
_entity_poly.entity_id
_entity_poly.type
_entity_poly.pdbx_seq_one_letter_code
_entity_poly.pdbx_strand_id
1 'polypeptide(L)' 'MAGDRDIWDEVVLDEDFIRSAETAEPSARARMLTARWRKETPEPQPWRSDEPPAGWFFSKSRRRRWRRK' A
#
# COMPACT_ATOMS: atom_id res chain seq x y z
N MET A 1 -21.23 -26.68 18.43
CA MET A 1 -20.58 -25.37 18.24
C MET A 1 -21.21 -24.70 17.02
N ALA A 2 -22.38 -24.08 17.20
CA ALA A 2 -23.12 -23.40 16.12
C ALA A 2 -23.10 -21.87 16.25
N GLY A 3 -22.69 -21.32 17.40
CA GLY A 3 -22.79 -19.89 17.68
C GLY A 3 -21.81 -18.99 16.93
N ASP A 4 -20.72 -19.53 16.36
CA ASP A 4 -19.74 -18.70 15.65
C ASP A 4 -20.25 -18.25 14.27
N ARG A 5 -21.09 -19.06 13.59
CA ARG A 5 -21.61 -18.72 12.26
C ARG A 5 -22.73 -17.69 12.33
N ASP A 6 -23.64 -17.82 13.31
CA ASP A 6 -24.76 -16.88 13.52
C ASP A 6 -24.27 -15.43 13.68
N ILE A 7 -23.17 -15.23 14.41
CA ILE A 7 -22.63 -13.87 14.65
C ILE A 7 -22.21 -13.21 13.33
N TRP A 8 -21.61 -13.96 12.41
CA TRP A 8 -21.18 -13.41 11.12
C TRP A 8 -22.34 -13.24 10.13
N ASP A 9 -23.39 -14.04 10.28
CA ASP A 9 -24.60 -13.94 9.46
C ASP A 9 -25.45 -12.71 9.80
N GLU A 10 -25.34 -12.17 11.03
CA GLU A 10 -25.99 -10.93 11.47
C GLU A 10 -25.19 -9.65 11.19
N VAL A 11 -23.88 -9.76 10.91
CA VAL A 11 -23.00 -8.59 10.66
C VAL A 11 -23.26 -8.00 9.28
N VAL A 12 -23.61 -6.71 9.25
CA VAL A 12 -23.77 -5.95 8.00
C VAL A 12 -22.42 -5.35 7.59
N LEU A 13 -21.92 -5.76 6.43
CA LEU A 13 -20.61 -5.35 5.88
C LEU A 13 -20.75 -4.10 4.98
N ASP A 14 -21.24 -3.00 5.54
CA ASP A 14 -21.41 -1.73 4.84
C ASP A 14 -20.22 -0.77 5.01
N GLU A 15 -20.36 0.46 4.50
CA GLU A 15 -19.28 1.45 4.54
C GLU A 15 -18.96 1.94 5.96
N ASP A 16 -19.96 2.05 6.83
CA ASP A 16 -19.79 2.49 8.20
C ASP A 16 -19.08 1.41 9.03
N PHE A 17 -19.40 0.13 8.80
CA PHE A 17 -18.65 -1.00 9.35
C PHE A 17 -17.17 -0.93 8.99
N ILE A 18 -16.83 -0.72 7.71
CA ILE A 18 -15.43 -0.60 7.26
C ILE A 18 -14.74 0.61 7.90
N ARG A 19 -15.42 1.75 8.00
CA ARG A 19 -14.86 2.99 8.58
C ARG A 19 -14.66 2.90 10.10
N SER A 20 -15.45 2.07 10.78
CA SER A 20 -15.35 1.85 12.22
C SER A 20 -14.10 1.05 12.63
N ALA A 21 -13.42 0.39 11.69
CA ALA A 21 -12.23 -0.39 11.98
C ALA A 21 -11.13 0.50 12.56
N GLU A 22 -10.67 0.17 13.78
CA GLU A 22 -9.62 0.92 14.48
C GLU A 22 -8.30 0.96 13.69
N THR A 23 -8.02 -0.10 12.93
CA THR A 23 -6.80 -0.21 12.13
C THR A 23 -7.09 -0.27 10.65
N ALA A 24 -6.50 0.65 9.90
CA ALA A 24 -6.49 0.64 8.44
C ALA A 24 -5.23 -0.07 7.92
N GLU A 25 -5.23 -1.40 7.90
CA GLU A 25 -4.13 -2.15 7.29
C GLU A 25 -4.22 -2.14 5.75
N PRO A 26 -3.08 -2.21 5.04
CA PRO A 26 -3.10 -2.45 3.61
C PRO A 26 -3.83 -3.75 3.30
N SER A 27 -4.62 -3.73 2.23
CA SER A 27 -5.31 -4.93 1.74
C SER A 27 -4.34 -6.10 1.67
N ALA A 28 -4.83 -7.32 1.90
CA ALA A 28 -4.00 -8.53 1.84
C ALA A 28 -3.17 -8.56 0.54
N ARG A 29 -3.78 -8.14 -0.58
CA ARG A 29 -3.12 -7.98 -1.87
C ARG A 29 -1.95 -6.98 -1.86
N ALA A 30 -2.12 -5.82 -1.23
CA ALA A 30 -1.05 -4.82 -1.11
C ALA A 30 0.12 -5.35 -0.27
N ARG A 31 -0.14 -6.09 0.81
CA ARG A 31 0.91 -6.76 1.60
C ARG A 31 1.64 -7.83 0.79
N MET A 32 0.91 -8.67 0.04
CA MET A 32 1.49 -9.67 -0.86
C MET A 32 2.36 -9.04 -1.94
N LEU A 33 1.89 -7.97 -2.60
CA LEU A 33 2.67 -7.24 -3.60
C LEU A 33 3.92 -6.59 -2.99
N THR A 34 3.80 -5.99 -1.81
CA THR A 34 4.94 -5.41 -1.09
C THR A 34 5.99 -6.47 -0.77
N ALA A 35 5.58 -7.64 -0.30
CA ALA A 35 6.50 -8.75 -0.01
C ALA A 35 7.18 -9.28 -1.29
N ARG A 36 6.43 -9.39 -2.40
CA ARG A 36 7.00 -9.75 -3.71
C ARG A 36 8.03 -8.72 -4.16
N TRP A 37 7.68 -7.43 -4.17
CA TRP A 37 8.55 -6.35 -4.66
C TRP A 37 9.80 -6.11 -3.82
N ARG A 38 9.80 -6.50 -2.54
CA ARG A 38 11.01 -6.51 -1.72
C ARG A 38 12.06 -7.50 -2.22
N LYS A 39 11.64 -8.59 -2.87
CA LYS A 39 12.53 -9.64 -3.41
C LYS A 39 12.79 -9.44 -4.90
N GLU A 40 11.75 -9.06 -5.63
CA GLU A 40 11.73 -8.98 -7.09
C GLU A 40 11.16 -7.63 -7.49
N THR A 41 12.04 -6.68 -7.80
CA THR A 41 11.61 -5.37 -8.29
C THR A 41 10.94 -5.56 -9.65
N PRO A 42 9.79 -4.91 -9.92
CA PRO A 42 9.15 -5.01 -11.22
C PRO A 42 10.08 -4.45 -12.30
N GLU A 43 10.21 -5.20 -13.39
CA GLU A 43 10.99 -4.82 -14.57
C GLU A 43 10.55 -3.46 -15.12
N PRO A 44 11.50 -2.66 -15.67
CA PRO A 44 11.17 -1.41 -16.32
C PRO A 44 10.29 -1.66 -17.54
N GLN A 45 9.21 -0.90 -17.64
CA GLN A 45 8.29 -0.97 -18.78
C GLN A 45 8.40 0.31 -19.60
N PRO A 46 8.27 0.26 -20.93
CA PRO A 46 8.53 1.42 -21.79
C PRO A 46 7.58 2.61 -21.54
N TRP A 47 6.38 2.38 -20.99
CA TRP A 47 5.44 3.43 -20.56
C TRP A 47 5.65 3.88 -19.11
N ARG A 48 6.53 3.20 -18.37
CA ARG A 48 6.87 3.48 -16.98
C ARG A 48 8.21 4.21 -16.95
N SER A 49 8.19 5.50 -16.68
CA SER A 49 9.42 6.26 -16.46
C SER A 49 9.97 5.91 -15.07
N ASP A 50 10.88 4.93 -15.00
CA ASP A 50 11.60 4.60 -13.77
C ASP A 50 12.63 5.69 -13.40
N GLU A 51 13.00 6.51 -14.38
CA GLU A 51 13.65 7.81 -14.17
C GLU A 51 12.61 8.83 -13.71
N PRO A 52 12.79 9.52 -12.57
CA PRO A 52 11.85 10.55 -12.16
C PRO A 52 11.81 11.66 -13.22
N PRO A 53 10.62 12.06 -13.72
CA PRO A 53 10.51 13.06 -14.76
C PRO A 53 11.16 14.36 -14.27
N ALA A 54 12.07 14.89 -15.11
CA ALA A 54 12.87 16.10 -14.94
C ALA A 54 12.59 16.87 -13.63
N GLY A 55 13.24 16.44 -12.54
CA GLY A 55 13.31 17.23 -11.31
C GLY A 55 12.13 17.12 -10.33
N TRP A 56 11.57 15.92 -10.10
CA TRP A 56 10.62 15.67 -9.00
C TRP A 56 11.08 16.39 -7.71
N PHE A 57 10.25 17.32 -7.24
CA PHE A 57 10.55 18.24 -6.15
C PHE A 57 10.90 17.55 -4.81
N PHE A 58 10.66 16.24 -4.71
CA PHE A 58 10.92 15.41 -3.53
C PHE A 58 11.94 14.29 -3.74
N SER A 59 12.74 14.33 -4.82
CA SER A 59 13.75 13.29 -5.02
C SER A 59 14.70 13.21 -3.82
N LYS A 60 14.91 12.00 -3.31
CA LYS A 60 15.84 11.74 -2.19
C LYS A 60 17.26 12.22 -2.53
N SER A 61 17.65 12.18 -3.81
CA SER A 61 18.91 12.70 -4.32
C SER A 61 19.03 14.21 -4.12
N ARG A 62 17.99 14.99 -4.45
CA ARG A 62 17.96 16.44 -4.20
C ARG A 62 17.98 16.77 -2.71
N ARG A 63 17.21 16.05 -1.88
CA ARG A 63 17.25 16.21 -0.40
C ARG A 63 18.65 15.94 0.19
N ARG A 64 19.36 14.92 -0.30
CA ARG A 64 20.74 14.62 0.13
C ARG A 64 21.75 15.68 -0.28
N ARG A 65 21.51 16.41 -1.37
CA ARG A 65 22.38 17.51 -1.82
C ARG A 65 22.21 18.76 -0.96
N TRP A 66 20.98 19.09 -0.56
CA TRP A 66 20.71 20.25 0.30
C TRP A 66 21.24 20.08 1.73
N ARG A 67 21.26 18.86 2.28
CA ARG A 67 21.79 18.60 3.64
C ARG A 67 23.32 18.62 3.75
N ARG A 68 24.05 18.77 2.64
CA ARG A 68 25.52 18.83 2.61
C ARG A 68 26.05 20.25 2.42
N LYS A 69 25.16 21.23 2.35
CA LYS A 69 25.47 22.65 2.34
C LYS A 69 25.07 23.23 3.69
#